data_AF-A0A9Q1DXH2-F1
#
_entry.id   AF-A0A9Q1DXH2-F1
#
_cell.length_a   1.000
_cell.length_b   1.000
_cell.length_c   1.000
_cell.angle_alpha   90.00
_cell.angle_beta   90.00
_cell.angle_gamma   90.00
#
_symmetry.space_group_name_H-M   'P 1'
#
loop_
_entity.id
_entity.type
_entity.pdbx_description
1 polymer ?
#
loop_
_entity_poly.entity_id
_entity_poly.type
_entity_poly.pdbx_seq_one_letter_code
_entity_poly.pdbx_strand_id
1 'polypeptide(L)'
;MEDPLKSMAEFQEQFLPPMFGVQFCVALVGNAVGLWLMVMRERRRSWHTGLVFSCNLAASDLLYALTLPLLVAYYSDRKRWRFGPAACKAERFLFTCNLYGSVLFVTGISVNRYVGVVHPFFARSHVRPRH
;
A
#
# COMPACT_ATOMS: atom_id res chain seq x y z
N MET A 1 27.24 15.48 -28.69
CA MET A 1 26.89 14.15 -28.16
C MET A 1 26.14 14.40 -26.87
N GLU A 2 24.82 14.39 -26.93
CA GLU A 2 23.98 14.65 -25.76
C GLU A 2 24.04 13.42 -24.83
N ASP A 3 24.39 13.63 -23.57
CA ASP A 3 24.50 12.55 -22.59
C ASP A 3 23.12 11.91 -22.35
N PRO A 4 22.93 10.62 -22.64
CA PRO A 4 21.63 9.95 -22.45
C PRO A 4 21.16 9.97 -20.98
N LEU A 5 22.11 10.07 -20.03
CA LEU A 5 21.82 10.20 -18.60
C LEU A 5 21.11 11.51 -18.26
N LYS A 6 21.39 12.59 -18.99
CA LYS A 6 20.75 13.91 -18.79
C LYS A 6 19.30 13.88 -19.23
N SER A 7 19.03 13.28 -20.39
CA SER A 7 17.67 13.12 -20.91
C SER A 7 16.78 12.30 -19.98
N MET A 8 17.29 11.19 -19.42
CA MET A 8 16.54 10.40 -18.44
C MET A 8 16.25 11.16 -17.14
N ALA A 9 17.20 11.97 -16.67
CA ALA A 9 17.03 12.75 -15.45
C ALA A 9 15.98 13.86 -15.60
N GLU A 10 15.97 14.56 -16.74
CA GLU A 10 14.97 15.60 -17.03
C GLU A 10 13.56 15.01 -17.17
N PHE A 11 13.44 13.88 -17.88
CA PHE A 11 12.17 13.16 -17.98
C PHE A 11 11.64 12.75 -16.61
N GLN A 12 12.52 12.26 -15.74
CA GLN A 12 12.19 11.91 -14.37
C GLN A 12 11.72 13.13 -13.55
N GLU A 13 12.44 14.25 -13.59
CA GLU A 13 12.09 15.47 -12.86
C GLU A 13 10.76 16.06 -13.31
N GLN A 14 10.37 15.85 -14.58
CA GLN A 14 9.11 16.37 -15.11
C GLN A 14 7.92 15.42 -14.84
N PHE A 15 8.14 14.11 -14.88
CA PHE A 15 7.06 13.12 -14.82
C PHE A 15 6.80 12.59 -13.39
N LEU A 16 7.83 12.47 -12.54
CA LEU A 16 7.65 11.92 -11.19
C LEU A 16 6.82 12.81 -10.25
N PRO A 17 7.00 14.15 -10.20
CA PRO A 17 6.22 15.00 -9.31
C PRO A 17 4.69 14.90 -9.49
N PRO A 18 4.12 15.01 -10.71
CA PRO A 18 2.68 14.86 -10.88
C PRO A 18 2.21 13.43 -10.57
N MET A 19 2.98 12.41 -10.91
CA MET A 19 2.65 11.01 -10.53
C MET A 19 2.60 10.83 -9.02
N PHE A 20 3.57 11.36 -8.28
CA PHE A 20 3.57 11.32 -6.81
C PHE A 20 2.42 12.11 -6.20
N GLY A 21 2.02 13.23 -6.80
CA GLY A 21 0.82 13.98 -6.39
C GLY A 21 -0.46 13.16 -6.55
N VAL A 22 -0.64 12.50 -7.70
CA VAL A 22 -1.79 11.60 -7.91
C VAL A 22 -1.74 10.43 -6.94
N GLN A 23 -0.57 9.82 -6.75
CA GLN A 23 -0.41 8.70 -5.83
C GLN A 23 -0.69 9.10 -4.38
N PHE A 24 -0.30 10.31 -3.97
CA PHE A 24 -0.65 10.86 -2.66
C PHE A 24 -2.17 10.94 -2.47
N CYS A 25 -2.89 11.55 -3.43
CA CYS A 25 -4.35 11.68 -3.35
C CYS A 25 -5.04 10.31 -3.30
N VAL A 26 -4.64 9.39 -4.19
CA VAL A 26 -5.22 8.04 -4.25
C VAL A 26 -4.92 7.25 -2.98
N ALA A 27 -3.68 7.27 -2.50
CA ALA A 27 -3.28 6.55 -1.29
C ALA A 27 -3.97 7.12 -0.05
N LEU A 28 -4.09 8.45 0.08
CA LEU A 28 -4.76 9.09 1.21
C LEU A 28 -6.24 8.72 1.24
N VAL A 29 -6.97 8.95 0.14
CA VAL A 29 -8.41 8.69 0.07
C VAL A 29 -8.70 7.19 0.15
N GLY A 30 -8.01 6.38 -0.63
CA GLY A 30 -8.23 4.93 -0.71
C GLY A 30 -7.96 4.24 0.62
N ASN A 31 -6.79 4.49 1.23
CA ASN A 31 -6.44 3.85 2.50
C ASN A 31 -7.24 4.41 3.68
N ALA A 32 -7.57 5.71 3.70
CA ALA A 32 -8.41 6.26 4.77
C ALA A 32 -9.84 5.70 4.72
N VAL A 33 -10.45 5.64 3.53
CA VAL A 33 -11.78 5.04 3.34
C VAL A 33 -11.74 3.54 3.64
N GLY A 34 -10.71 2.83 3.20
CA GLY A 34 -10.52 1.41 3.49
C GLY A 34 -10.42 1.13 4.99
N LEU A 35 -9.57 1.87 5.70
CA LEU A 35 -9.42 1.77 7.15
C LEU A 35 -10.73 2.12 7.87
N TRP A 36 -11.41 3.19 7.44
CA TRP A 36 -12.71 3.58 8.00
C TRP A 36 -13.76 2.47 7.84
N LEU A 37 -13.88 1.90 6.65
CA LEU A 37 -14.82 0.80 6.37
C LEU A 37 -14.47 -0.46 7.17
N MET A 38 -13.18 -0.81 7.28
CA MET A 38 -12.72 -1.93 8.09
C MET A 38 -13.06 -1.73 9.57
N VAL A 39 -12.71 -0.58 10.13
CA VAL A 39 -13.03 -0.26 11.54
C VAL A 39 -14.54 -0.26 11.76
N MET A 40 -15.33 0.32 10.87
CA MET A 40 -16.79 0.38 11.01
C MET A 40 -17.47 -0.99 10.87
N ARG A 41 -16.99 -1.84 9.96
CA ARG A 41 -17.54 -3.20 9.75
C ARG A 41 -17.12 -4.18 10.84
N GLU A 42 -15.85 -4.16 11.23
CA GLU A 42 -15.30 -5.08 12.22
C GLU A 42 -15.47 -4.61 13.67
N ARG A 43 -15.96 -3.39 13.94
CA ARG A 43 -16.37 -2.96 15.31
C ARG A 43 -17.39 -3.90 15.96
N ARG A 44 -18.06 -4.74 15.16
CA ARG A 44 -19.02 -5.76 15.63
C ARG A 44 -18.49 -7.20 15.66
N ARG A 45 -17.22 -7.47 15.30
CA ARG A 45 -16.66 -8.84 15.24
C ARG A 45 -15.25 -8.91 15.82
N SER A 46 -14.84 -10.08 16.28
CA SER A 46 -13.54 -10.29 16.93
C SER A 46 -12.37 -9.96 15.98
N TRP A 47 -11.30 -9.36 16.52
CA TRP A 47 -10.08 -9.02 15.78
C TRP A 47 -9.40 -10.29 15.25
N HIS A 48 -9.43 -10.50 13.94
CA HIS A 48 -8.73 -11.61 13.28
C HIS A 48 -7.42 -11.13 12.66
N THR A 49 -6.43 -12.04 12.50
CA THR A 49 -5.08 -11.74 12.00
C THR A 49 -5.06 -10.96 10.68
N GLY A 50 -5.99 -11.26 9.77
CA GLY A 50 -6.12 -10.55 8.49
C GLY A 50 -6.51 -9.08 8.64
N LEU A 51 -7.31 -8.73 9.64
CA LEU A 51 -7.69 -7.34 9.93
C LEU A 51 -6.49 -6.56 10.46
N VAL A 52 -5.75 -7.13 11.42
CA VAL A 52 -4.53 -6.51 11.98
C VAL A 52 -3.51 -6.22 10.89
N PHE A 53 -3.30 -7.20 10.00
CA PHE A 53 -2.41 -7.04 8.86
C PHE A 53 -2.88 -5.94 7.89
N SER A 54 -4.18 -5.89 7.60
CA SER A 54 -4.76 -4.87 6.72
C SER A 54 -4.68 -3.47 7.31
N CYS A 55 -4.90 -3.32 8.63
CA CYS A 55 -4.72 -2.06 9.33
C CYS A 55 -3.25 -1.60 9.31
N ASN A 56 -2.31 -2.52 9.53
CA ASN A 56 -0.88 -2.22 9.47
C ASN A 56 -0.43 -1.80 8.06
N LEU A 57 -0.98 -2.46 7.03
CA LEU A 57 -0.78 -2.09 5.64
C LEU A 57 -1.30 -0.67 5.38
N ALA A 58 -2.58 -0.40 5.69
CA ALA A 58 -3.17 0.93 5.51
C ALA A 58 -2.41 2.04 6.25
N ALA A 59 -1.92 1.77 7.47
CA ALA A 59 -1.07 2.71 8.19
C ALA A 59 0.26 2.96 7.48
N SER A 60 0.90 1.90 6.97
CA SER A 60 2.15 2.00 6.21
C SER A 60 1.97 2.75 4.90
N ASP A 61 0.87 2.54 4.18
CA ASP A 61 0.49 3.30 2.98
C ASP A 61 0.30 4.79 3.26
N LEU A 62 -0.39 5.14 4.36
CA LEU A 62 -0.57 6.53 4.76
C LEU A 62 0.76 7.20 5.14
N LEU A 63 1.63 6.48 5.86
CA LEU A 63 2.99 6.96 6.18
C LEU A 63 3.83 7.14 4.91
N TYR A 64 3.77 6.19 3.97
CA TYR A 64 4.43 6.33 2.68
C TYR A 64 3.88 7.51 1.88
N ALA A 65 2.56 7.69 1.85
CA ALA A 65 1.91 8.83 1.21
C ALA A 65 2.38 10.16 1.81
N LEU A 66 2.49 10.26 3.14
CA LEU A 66 3.06 11.45 3.81
C LEU A 66 4.54 11.69 3.46
N THR A 67 5.26 10.67 3.00
CA THR A 67 6.66 10.77 2.56
C THR A 67 6.77 11.24 1.10
N LEU A 68 5.74 11.03 0.26
CA LEU A 68 5.69 11.51 -1.12
C LEU A 68 5.90 13.03 -1.30
N PRO A 69 5.29 13.95 -0.51
CA PRO A 69 5.56 15.37 -0.65
C PRO A 69 7.01 15.75 -0.35
N LEU A 70 7.70 15.03 0.54
CA LEU A 70 9.14 15.20 0.76
C LEU A 70 9.93 14.83 -0.50
N LEU A 71 9.49 13.77 -1.18
CA LEU A 71 10.08 13.30 -2.43
C LEU A 71 9.81 14.26 -3.60
N VAL A 72 8.61 14.84 -3.68
CA VAL A 72 8.29 15.90 -4.65
C VAL A 72 9.19 17.12 -4.44
N ALA A 73 9.37 17.55 -3.19
CA ALA A 73 10.29 18.64 -2.87
C ALA A 73 11.75 18.30 -3.25
N TYR A 74 12.16 17.04 -3.07
CA TYR A 74 13.48 16.55 -3.47
C TYR A 74 13.70 16.60 -4.99
N TYR A 75 12.73 16.15 -5.80
CA TYR A 75 12.84 16.21 -7.26
C TYR A 75 12.76 17.64 -7.79
N SER A 76 11.97 18.50 -7.13
CA SER A 76 11.88 19.93 -7.49
C SER A 76 13.19 20.68 -7.19
N ASP A 77 13.92 20.31 -6.13
CA ASP A 77 15.19 20.93 -5.74
C ASP A 77 16.43 20.25 -6.37
N ARG A 78 16.33 19.82 -7.64
CA ARG A 78 17.44 19.21 -8.41
C ARG A 78 18.06 17.97 -7.74
N LYS A 79 17.23 17.10 -7.15
CA LYS A 79 17.68 15.88 -6.47
C LYS A 79 18.61 16.15 -5.29
N ARG A 80 18.44 17.27 -4.59
CA ARG A 80 19.21 17.64 -3.40
C ARG A 80 18.44 17.28 -2.13
N TRP A 81 18.89 16.24 -1.43
CA TRP A 81 18.17 15.69 -0.26
C TRP A 81 18.44 16.53 0.99
N ARG A 82 17.44 17.27 1.45
CA ARG A 82 17.54 18.17 2.62
C ARG A 82 17.02 17.57 3.93
N PHE A 83 16.26 16.48 3.88
CA PHE A 83 15.60 15.87 5.05
C PHE A 83 16.47 14.86 5.83
N GLY A 84 17.75 14.73 5.44
CA GLY A 84 18.73 13.87 6.11
C GLY A 84 18.57 12.36 5.83
N PRO A 85 19.57 11.54 6.19
CA PRO A 85 19.64 10.12 5.82
C PRO A 85 18.54 9.26 6.45
N ALA A 86 17.97 9.70 7.58
CA ALA A 86 16.89 8.99 8.26
C ALA A 86 15.62 8.91 7.39
N ALA A 87 15.20 10.02 6.79
CA ALA A 87 14.02 10.06 5.93
C ALA A 87 14.20 9.23 4.65
N CYS A 88 15.41 9.23 4.07
CA CYS A 88 15.74 8.40 2.92
C CYS A 88 15.65 6.89 3.23
N LYS A 89 16.14 6.48 4.41
CA LYS A 89 15.99 5.09 4.88
C LYS A 89 14.54 4.75 5.18
N ALA A 90 13.79 5.66 5.80
CA ALA A 90 12.38 5.47 6.13
C ALA A 90 11.54 5.26 4.86
N GLU A 91 11.75 6.06 3.80
CA GLU A 91 11.08 5.89 2.52
C GLU A 91 11.30 4.48 1.94
N ARG A 92 12.55 4.02 1.85
CA ARG A 92 12.88 2.67 1.35
C ARG A 92 12.27 1.57 2.22
N PHE A 93 12.29 1.75 3.52
CA PHE A 93 11.72 0.80 4.46
C PHE A 93 10.20 0.71 4.28
N LEU A 94 9.49 1.85 4.22
CA LEU A 94 8.05 1.92 4.02
C LEU A 94 7.62 1.30 2.68
N PHE A 95 8.34 1.59 1.59
CA PHE A 95 8.10 0.98 0.29
C PHE A 95 8.23 -0.55 0.36
N THR A 96 9.28 -1.03 1.03
CA THR A 96 9.52 -2.47 1.21
C THR A 96 8.40 -3.12 2.01
N CYS A 97 7.99 -2.51 3.13
CA CYS A 97 6.89 -2.99 3.95
C CYS A 97 5.56 -3.04 3.18
N ASN A 98 5.25 -2.02 2.40
CA ASN A 98 4.04 -1.97 1.58
C ASN A 98 4.03 -3.06 0.49
N LEU A 99 5.16 -3.26 -0.19
CA LEU A 99 5.31 -4.27 -1.22
C LEU A 99 5.12 -5.69 -0.65
N TYR A 100 5.89 -6.06 0.38
CA TYR A 100 5.76 -7.37 1.01
C TYR A 100 4.38 -7.54 1.67
N GLY A 101 3.84 -6.47 2.26
CA GLY A 101 2.51 -6.41 2.82
C GLY A 101 1.44 -6.82 1.81
N SER A 102 1.44 -6.15 0.66
CA SER A 102 0.52 -6.42 -0.45
C SER A 102 0.67 -7.84 -1.00
N VAL A 103 1.90 -8.32 -1.18
CA VAL A 103 2.16 -9.68 -1.68
C VAL A 103 1.59 -10.74 -0.73
N LEU A 104 1.81 -10.60 0.57
CA LEU A 104 1.28 -11.54 1.57
C LEU A 104 -0.25 -11.49 1.63
N PHE A 105 -0.86 -10.31 1.50
CA PHE A 105 -2.32 -10.15 1.47
C PHE A 105 -2.94 -10.89 0.27
N VAL A 106 -2.40 -10.64 -0.93
CA VAL A 106 -2.87 -11.27 -2.17
C VAL A 106 -2.66 -12.78 -2.12
N THR A 107 -1.53 -13.22 -1.57
CA THR A 107 -1.24 -14.64 -1.36
C THR A 107 -2.27 -15.28 -0.42
N GLY A 108 -2.58 -14.62 0.72
CA GLY A 108 -3.60 -15.09 1.66
C GLY A 108 -5.00 -15.20 1.02
N ILE A 109 -5.40 -14.21 0.22
CA ILE A 109 -6.67 -14.26 -0.54
C ILE A 109 -6.66 -15.44 -1.52
N SER A 110 -5.55 -15.62 -2.24
CA SER A 110 -5.39 -16.69 -3.24
C SER A 110 -5.48 -18.06 -2.59
N VAL A 111 -4.80 -18.27 -1.45
CA VAL A 111 -4.85 -19.51 -0.67
C VAL A 111 -6.27 -19.75 -0.15
N ASN A 112 -6.94 -18.73 0.40
CA ASN A 112 -8.32 -18.86 0.87
C ASN A 112 -9.28 -19.29 -0.26
N ARG A 113 -9.10 -18.72 -1.46
CA ARG A 113 -9.89 -19.10 -2.65
C ARG A 113 -9.57 -20.51 -3.11
N TYR A 114 -8.29 -20.88 -3.13
CA TYR A 114 -7.83 -22.22 -3.48
C TYR A 114 -8.44 -23.28 -2.54
N VAL A 115 -8.35 -23.08 -1.21
CA VAL A 115 -8.94 -23.97 -0.22
C VAL A 115 -10.46 -24.06 -0.37
N GLY A 116 -11.14 -22.93 -0.62
CA GLY A 116 -12.59 -22.93 -0.84
C GLY A 116 -13.05 -23.70 -2.09
N VAL A 117 -12.21 -23.78 -3.13
CA VAL A 117 -12.50 -24.51 -4.38
C VAL A 117 -12.10 -25.99 -4.26
N VAL A 118 -10.92 -26.29 -3.72
CA VAL A 118 -10.35 -27.64 -3.68
C VAL A 118 -10.84 -28.45 -2.47
N HIS A 119 -11.18 -27.78 -1.37
CA HIS A 119 -11.75 -28.40 -0.16
C HIS A 119 -13.17 -27.89 0.13
N PRO A 120 -14.17 -28.20 -0.73
CA PRO A 120 -15.55 -27.75 -0.55
C PRO A 120 -16.26 -28.31 0.69
N PHE A 121 -15.67 -29.30 1.38
CA PHE A 121 -16.30 -30.04 2.48
C PHE A 121 -16.40 -29.27 3.81
N PHE A 122 -15.59 -28.24 4.06
CA PHE A 122 -15.72 -27.43 5.29
C PHE A 122 -16.67 -26.23 5.13
N ALA A 123 -16.96 -25.79 3.91
CA ALA A 123 -17.84 -24.64 3.65
C ALA A 123 -19.34 -25.01 3.56
N ARG A 124 -19.68 -26.30 3.38
CA ARG A 124 -21.07 -26.74 3.13
C ARG A 124 -21.79 -27.41 4.31
N SER A 125 -21.13 -27.61 5.46
CA SER A 125 -21.74 -28.33 6.60
C SER A 125 -22.81 -27.53 7.38
N HIS A 126 -22.88 -26.19 7.25
CA HIS A 126 -23.78 -25.38 8.09
C HIS A 126 -25.06 -24.85 7.42
N VAL A 127 -25.31 -25.15 6.14
CA VAL A 127 -26.64 -24.91 5.56
C VAL A 127 -27.49 -26.15 5.81
N ARG A 128 -28.06 -26.26 7.02
CA ARG A 128 -29.25 -27.10 7.22
C ARG A 128 -30.40 -26.42 6.48
N PRO A 129 -30.99 -27.03 5.43
CA PRO A 129 -32.29 -26.60 4.96
C PRO A 129 -33.26 -26.94 6.10
N ARG A 130 -33.81 -25.92 6.75
CA ARG A 130 -34.99 -26.11 7.60
C ARG A 130 -36.16 -26.30 6.63
N HIS A 131 -36.57 -27.55 6.49
CA HIS A 131 -37.87 -27.91 5.95
C HIS A 131 -38.95 -27.61 6.99
#